data_AF-A0A922YQM7-F1
#
_entry.id   AF-A0A922YQM7-F1
#
_cell.length_a   1.000
_cell.length_b   1.000
_cell.length_c   1.000
_cell.angle_alpha   90.00
_cell.angle_beta   90.00
_cell.angle_gamma   90.00
#
_symmetry.space_group_name_H-M   'P 1'
#
loop_
_entity.id
_entity.type
_entity.pdbx_description
1 polymer ?
#
loop_
_entity_poly.entity_id
_entity_poly.type
_entity_poly.pdbx_seq_one_letter_code
_entity_poly.pdbx_strand_id
1 'polypeptide(L)'
;LLAGLLGLLDPATFRASESIMLFALAVVGGARHWLGAVLAAVLYRVVPALFNNWGLDADLALVVFGAALMHALITAPDGLAGQLLGLRRNRKAAQT
;
A
#
# COMPACT_ATOMS: atom_id res chain seq x y z
N LEU A 1 24.78 -2.82 -4.66
CA LEU A 1 26.20 -2.51 -4.92
C LEU A 1 26.49 -2.57 -6.43
N LEU A 2 25.86 -1.68 -7.20
CA LEU A 2 26.08 -1.50 -8.65
C LEU A 2 26.18 0.00 -8.97
N ALA A 3 25.28 0.81 -8.38
CA ALA A 3 25.35 2.28 -8.40
C ALA A 3 26.64 2.86 -7.79
N GLY A 4 27.15 2.28 -6.69
CA GLY A 4 28.43 2.68 -6.09
C GLY A 4 29.67 2.25 -6.88
N LEU A 5 29.53 1.26 -7.77
CA LEU A 5 30.61 0.74 -8.61
C LEU A 5 30.74 1.54 -9.93
N LEU A 6 29.63 2.10 -10.41
CA LEU A 6 29.57 2.89 -11.66
C LEU A 6 29.63 4.41 -11.43
N GLY A 7 29.54 4.87 -10.17
CA GLY A 7 29.52 6.31 -9.84
C GLY A 7 28.31 7.06 -10.39
N LEU A 8 27.37 6.34 -11.01
CA LEU A 8 26.15 6.87 -11.60
C LEU A 8 24.96 6.41 -10.77
N LEU A 9 24.31 7.39 -10.14
CA LEU A 9 22.99 7.22 -9.58
C LEU A 9 22.01 7.28 -10.77
N ASP A 10 21.64 6.15 -11.34
CA ASP A 10 20.63 6.13 -12.39
C ASP A 10 19.23 6.26 -11.76
N PRO A 11 18.53 7.40 -11.90
CA PRO A 11 17.18 7.58 -11.35
C PRO A 11 16.16 6.60 -11.95
N ALA A 12 16.47 5.94 -13.07
CA ALA A 12 15.65 4.88 -13.64
C ALA A 12 15.58 3.63 -12.73
N THR A 13 16.59 3.41 -11.89
CA THR A 13 16.62 2.26 -10.95
C THR A 13 15.79 2.49 -9.68
N PHE A 14 15.49 3.74 -9.34
CA PHE A 14 14.68 4.14 -8.17
C PHE A 14 13.72 5.26 -8.54
N ARG A 15 12.74 4.95 -9.39
CA ARG A 15 11.74 5.95 -9.75
C ARG A 15 10.97 6.38 -8.49
N ALA A 16 10.93 7.69 -8.24
CA ALA A 16 10.26 8.24 -7.06
C ALA A 16 8.80 7.78 -6.96
N SER A 17 8.11 7.65 -8.10
CA SER A 17 6.75 7.14 -8.20
C SER A 17 6.60 5.73 -7.62
N GLU A 18 7.57 4.86 -7.86
CA GLU A 18 7.52 3.46 -7.42
C GLU A 18 7.78 3.36 -5.92
N SER A 19 8.75 4.12 -5.40
CA SER A 19 9.00 4.25 -3.96
C SER A 19 7.78 4.80 -3.22
N ILE A 20 7.12 5.84 -3.74
CA ILE A 20 5.91 6.43 -3.16
C ILE A 20 4.76 5.42 -3.16
N MET A 21 4.60 4.67 -4.26
CA MET A 21 3.55 3.66 -4.37
C MET A 21 3.74 2.53 -3.35
N LEU A 22 4.97 2.01 -3.21
CA LEU A 22 5.29 1.00 -2.20
C LEU A 22 5.05 1.51 -0.77
N PHE A 23 5.45 2.76 -0.49
CA PHE A 23 5.20 3.41 0.79
C PHE A 23 3.68 3.53 1.07
N ALA A 24 2.92 4.04 0.09
CA ALA A 24 1.48 4.17 0.20
C ALA A 24 0.81 2.83 0.51
N LEU A 25 1.15 1.79 -0.23
CA LEU A 25 0.61 0.44 -0.05
C LEU A 25 0.99 -0.16 1.31
N ALA A 26 2.22 0.03 1.78
CA ALA A 26 2.66 -0.47 3.08
C ALA A 26 1.87 0.19 4.24
N VAL A 27 1.67 1.51 4.16
CA VAL A 27 0.92 2.25 5.19
C VAL A 27 -0.56 1.91 5.13
N VAL A 28 -1.18 1.95 3.94
CA VAL A 28 -2.60 1.62 3.75
C VAL A 28 -2.89 0.17 4.13
N GLY A 29 -2.05 -0.77 3.71
CA GLY A 29 -2.16 -2.19 4.07
C GLY A 29 -2.01 -2.42 5.58
N GLY A 30 -1.18 -1.62 6.26
CA GLY A 30 -0.97 -1.67 7.70
C GLY A 30 0.40 -2.25 8.07
N ALA A 31 1.44 -1.41 7.96
CA ALA A 31 2.85 -1.78 8.14
C ALA A 31 3.21 -2.41 9.51
N ARG A 32 2.38 -2.24 10.54
CA ARG A 32 2.56 -2.88 11.85
C ARG A 32 2.15 -4.35 11.91
N HIS A 33 1.50 -4.85 10.87
CA HIS A 33 0.92 -6.20 10.88
C HIS A 33 1.46 -7.00 9.70
N TRP A 34 1.79 -8.27 9.93
CA TRP A 34 2.24 -9.17 8.86
C TRP A 34 1.20 -9.31 7.74
N LEU A 35 -0.10 -9.31 8.09
CA LEU A 35 -1.19 -9.30 7.12
C LEU A 35 -1.22 -8.05 6.24
N GLY A 36 -0.65 -6.94 6.71
CA GLY A 36 -0.55 -5.71 5.94
C GLY A 36 0.26 -5.88 4.67
N ALA A 37 1.31 -6.71 4.67
CA ALA A 37 2.09 -7.01 3.48
C ALA A 37 1.28 -7.79 2.43
N VAL A 38 0.46 -8.74 2.88
CA VAL A 38 -0.43 -9.51 2.00
C VAL A 38 -1.51 -8.59 1.41
N LEU A 39 -2.15 -7.75 2.23
CA LEU A 39 -3.15 -6.79 1.77
C LEU A 39 -2.55 -5.78 0.79
N ALA A 40 -1.36 -5.26 1.06
CA ALA A 40 -0.64 -4.36 0.18
C ALA A 40 -0.39 -5.01 -1.19
N ALA A 41 0.10 -6.26 -1.23
CA ALA A 41 0.34 -6.99 -2.47
C ALA A 41 -0.97 -7.23 -3.27
N VAL A 42 -2.05 -7.58 -2.57
CA VAL A 42 -3.38 -7.75 -3.19
C VAL A 42 -3.88 -6.44 -3.77
N LEU A 43 -3.83 -5.35 -3.00
CA LEU A 43 -4.24 -4.01 -3.46
C LEU A 43 -3.44 -3.58 -4.69
N TYR A 44 -2.12 -3.75 -4.65
CA TYR A 44 -1.23 -3.42 -5.77
C TYR A 44 -1.61 -4.14 -7.06
N ARG A 45 -2.07 -5.40 -6.97
CA ARG A 45 -2.48 -6.18 -8.15
C ARG A 45 -3.91 -5.87 -8.59
N VAL A 46 -4.84 -5.82 -7.65
CA VAL A 46 -6.28 -5.79 -7.93
C VAL A 46 -6.73 -4.41 -8.40
N VAL A 47 -6.25 -3.34 -7.75
CA VAL A 47 -6.72 -1.98 -8.06
C VAL A 47 -6.35 -1.55 -9.49
N PRO A 48 -5.08 -1.67 -9.95
CA PRO A 48 -4.75 -1.30 -11.32
C PRO A 48 -5.41 -2.21 -12.35
N ALA A 49 -5.59 -3.51 -12.04
CA ALA A 49 -6.30 -4.43 -12.92
C ALA A 49 -7.78 -4.04 -13.09
N LEU A 50 -8.43 -3.58 -12.02
CA LEU A 50 -9.81 -3.10 -12.08
C LEU A 50 -9.92 -1.81 -12.90
N PHE A 51 -8.96 -0.89 -12.73
CA PHE A 51 -8.91 0.36 -13.51
C PHE A 51 -8.74 0.07 -15.00
N ASN A 52 -7.80 -0.81 -15.33
CA ASN A 52 -7.59 -1.23 -16.71
C ASN A 52 -8.85 -1.87 -17.32
N ASN A 53 -9.58 -2.69 -16.56
CA ASN A 53 -10.85 -3.29 -17.03
C ASN A 53 -11.95 -2.25 -17.29
N TRP A 54 -11.87 -1.08 -16.66
CA TRP A 54 -12.79 0.04 -16.88
C TRP A 54 -12.28 1.06 -17.92
N GLY A 55 -11.16 0.77 -18.58
CA GLY A 55 -10.54 1.67 -19.56
C GLY A 55 -9.85 2.89 -18.93
N LEU A 56 -9.55 2.85 -17.63
CA LEU A 56 -8.82 3.89 -16.92
C LEU A 56 -7.32 3.61 -16.94
N ASP A 57 -6.52 4.68 -17.03
CA ASP A 57 -5.07 4.57 -16.99
C ASP A 57 -4.56 4.05 -15.65
N ALA A 58 -3.56 3.15 -15.72
CA ALA A 58 -2.95 2.57 -14.53
C ALA A 58 -2.24 3.62 -13.66
N ASP A 59 -1.80 4.74 -14.24
CA ASP A 59 -1.20 5.85 -13.51
C ASP A 59 -2.18 6.52 -12.53
N LEU A 60 -3.50 6.42 -12.77
CA LEU A 60 -4.51 6.87 -11.80
C LEU A 60 -4.48 6.06 -10.50
N ALA A 61 -3.96 4.82 -10.54
CA ALA A 61 -3.80 4.04 -9.32
C ALA A 61 -2.83 4.71 -8.35
N LEU A 62 -1.79 5.40 -8.83
CA LEU A 62 -0.85 6.12 -7.96
C LEU A 62 -1.56 7.28 -7.24
N VAL A 63 -2.42 8.02 -7.94
CA VAL A 63 -3.22 9.11 -7.35
C VAL A 63 -4.17 8.56 -6.29
N VAL A 64 -4.85 7.45 -6.59
CA VAL A 64 -5.80 6.81 -5.68
C VAL A 64 -5.10 6.24 -4.45
N PHE A 65 -3.94 5.60 -4.62
CA PHE A 65 -3.14 5.14 -3.49
C PHE A 65 -2.57 6.30 -2.67
N GLY A 66 -2.19 7.41 -3.30
CA GLY A 66 -1.81 8.63 -2.59
C GLY A 66 -2.95 9.19 -1.73
N ALA A 67 -4.16 9.25 -2.26
CA ALA A 67 -5.34 9.67 -1.51
C ALA A 67 -5.67 8.70 -0.36
N ALA A 68 -5.60 7.39 -0.62
CA ALA A 68 -5.80 6.36 0.39
C ALA A 68 -4.74 6.44 1.51
N LEU A 69 -3.48 6.74 1.16
CA LEU A 69 -2.41 6.98 2.12
C LEU A 69 -2.71 8.18 3.03
N MET A 70 -3.12 9.32 2.46
CA MET A 70 -3.53 10.48 3.25
C MET A 70 -4.68 10.14 4.20
N HIS A 71 -5.68 9.40 3.71
CA HIS A 71 -6.77 8.93 4.55
C HIS A 71 -6.30 7.99 5.67
N ALA A 72 -5.43 7.02 5.37
CA ALA A 72 -4.89 6.11 6.36
C ALA A 72 -4.10 6.83 7.46
N LEU A 73 -3.29 7.83 7.09
CA LEU A 73 -2.52 8.63 8.05
C LEU A 73 -3.41 9.46 8.99
N ILE A 74 -4.51 10.02 8.48
CA ILE A 74 -5.41 10.86 9.27
C ILE A 74 -6.35 10.02 10.13
N THR A 75 -6.94 8.97 9.56
CA THR A 75 -8.13 8.31 10.12
C THR A 75 -7.83 6.95 10.73
N ALA A 76 -6.84 6.22 10.22
CA ALA A 76 -6.59 4.84 10.62
C ALA A 76 -5.09 4.48 10.57
N PRO A 77 -4.31 4.94 11.57
CA PRO A 77 -2.85 4.78 11.57
C PRO A 77 -2.36 3.33 11.63
N ASP A 78 -3.20 2.38 12.07
CA ASP A 78 -2.88 0.95 12.02
C ASP A 78 -3.18 0.28 10.65
N GLY A 79 -3.70 1.04 9.70
CA GLY A 79 -4.04 0.59 8.35
C GLY A 79 -5.19 -0.41 8.31
N LEU A 80 -5.41 -1.03 7.14
CA LEU A 80 -6.49 -1.99 6.92
C LEU A 80 -6.31 -3.27 7.75
N ALA A 81 -5.08 -3.77 7.89
CA ALA A 81 -4.80 -4.97 8.67
C ALA A 81 -5.18 -4.80 10.16
N GLY A 82 -4.87 -3.64 10.74
CA GLY A 82 -5.21 -3.34 12.14
C GLY A 82 -6.71 -3.27 12.39
N GLN A 83 -7.46 -2.65 11.46
CA GLN A 83 -8.92 -2.60 11.53
C GLN A 83 -9.55 -4.00 11.49
N LEU A 84 -9.09 -4.85 10.57
CA LEU A 84 -9.59 -6.23 10.44
C LEU A 84 -9.29 -7.08 11.67
N LEU A 85 -8.07 -6.98 12.20
CA LEU A 85 -7.68 -7.72 13.42
C LEU A 85 -8.42 -7.20 14.66
N GLY A 86 -8.61 -5.89 14.78
CA GLY A 86 -9.38 -5.25 15.85
C GLY A 86 -10.84 -5.71 15.86
N LEU A 87 -11.49 -5.74 14.70
CA LEU A 87 -12.86 -6.26 14.54
C LEU A 87 -12.96 -7.74 14.95
N ARG A 88 -11.97 -8.56 14.54
CA ARG A 88 -11.93 -9.98 14.92
C ARG A 88 -11.75 -10.18 16.41
N ARG A 89 -10.96 -9.32 17.08
CA ARG A 89 -10.76 -9.37 18.54
C ARG A 89 -12.04 -8.99 19.30
N ASN A 90 -12.71 -7.90 18.90
CA ASN A 90 -13.94 -7.45 19.57
C ASN A 90 -15.08 -8.47 19.46
N ARG A 91 -15.17 -9.20 18.34
CA ARG A 91 -16.13 -10.30 18.18
C ARG A 91 -15.88 -11.48 19.12
N LYS A 92 -14.62 -11.78 19.45
CA LYS A 92 -14.31 -12.84 20.41
C LYS A 92 -14.63 -12.45 21.85
N ALA A 93 -14.45 -11.18 22.21
CA ALA A 93 -14.78 -10.67 23.54
C ALA A 93 -16.30 -10.61 23.79
N ALA A 94 -17.12 -10.46 22.75
CA ALA A 94 -18.59 -10.48 22.87
C ALA A 94 -19.20 -11.89 22.99
N GLN A 95 -18.38 -12.95 22.89
CA GLN A 95 -18.83 -14.36 22.96
C GLN A 95 -18.44 -15.06 24.27
N THR A 96 -17.76 -14.38 25.19
CA THR A 96 -17.47 -14.83 26.56
C THR A 96 -18.33 -14.08 27.55
#